data_AF-A0A4Y3RA04-F1
#
_entry.id   AF-A0A4Y3RA04-F1
#
_cell.length_a   1.000
_cell.length_b   1.000
_cell.length_c   1.000
_cell.angle_alpha   90.00
_cell.angle_beta   90.00
_cell.angle_gamma   90.00
#
_symmetry.space_group_name_H-M   'P 1'
#
loop_
_entity.id
_entity.type
_entity.pdbx_description
1 polymer ?
#
loop_
_entity_poly.entity_id
_entity_poly.type
_entity_poly.pdbx_seq_one_letter_code
_entity_poly.pdbx_strand_id
1 'polypeptide(L)'
;MHDVMTHLLYSPSRSGRCLTAGVLGAAALALGMLTALPASAADGELSITGPESAKVELDDHGRRDHLHGPLPLVISNTSPTRVTPVIAAYLDATGGEHDEVCTRTGAVTASETGRARALGGNEARAVVIDLVVPEQCVGREGTLVVSAANTPPTTTRFTLTRGAEHEPKYTAALLTAAVLALLVCLLMAVPATFFGKPRDDWERAPLDIDSPWSVKDSWLTNITALGAVVGTILSTTGFLTDWLPGVDLGRFLGMNLLFGGLILFAPIIYSASCYWGWPEQKDEKGKVTRSFKPVAHGWGLVVAAYATLFGVFGQLATIVVLVVSAAADQWTKWALYVLVAVAAFFVGLYSLRFVRGALAAPPTDGVTATTGQRSAVL
;
A
#
# COMPACT_ATOMS: atom_id res chain seq x y z
N MET A 1 -24.18 44.23 -45.09
CA MET A 1 -23.16 43.24 -45.50
C MET A 1 -23.34 42.03 -44.59
N HIS A 2 -23.90 40.95 -45.16
CA HIS A 2 -24.18 39.61 -44.60
C HIS A 2 -25.06 39.57 -43.33
N ASP A 3 -26.31 39.11 -43.28
CA ASP A 3 -27.07 38.11 -44.04
C ASP A 3 -26.42 36.71 -44.11
N VAL A 4 -26.97 35.76 -43.32
CA VAL A 4 -27.42 34.40 -43.71
C VAL A 4 -27.46 33.43 -42.50
N MET A 5 -28.56 32.65 -42.43
CA MET A 5 -28.75 31.32 -41.79
C MET A 5 -29.35 31.17 -40.37
N THR A 6 -30.64 31.44 -40.27
CA THR A 6 -31.74 30.44 -40.26
C THR A 6 -31.47 28.98 -39.83
N HIS A 7 -32.19 28.56 -38.79
CA HIS A 7 -32.78 27.22 -38.47
C HIS A 7 -31.99 25.91 -38.70
N LEU A 8 -31.73 25.17 -37.62
CA LEU A 8 -31.78 23.70 -37.52
C LEU A 8 -32.05 23.33 -36.04
N LEU A 9 -33.31 23.11 -35.65
CA LEU A 9 -33.94 21.79 -35.46
C LEU A 9 -33.26 20.87 -34.42
N TYR A 10 -33.85 20.95 -33.23
CA TYR A 10 -33.99 19.94 -32.19
C TYR A 10 -34.29 18.54 -32.74
N SER A 11 -33.55 17.52 -32.26
CA SER A 11 -33.90 16.11 -32.35
C SER A 11 -33.39 15.36 -31.11
N PRO A 12 -34.26 14.77 -30.28
CA PRO A 12 -33.87 13.83 -29.25
C PRO A 12 -34.21 12.41 -29.72
N SER A 13 -33.26 11.47 -29.73
CA SER A 13 -33.48 10.09 -29.26
C SER A 13 -32.25 9.21 -29.42
N ARG A 14 -32.23 8.17 -28.57
CA ARG A 14 -31.56 6.87 -28.69
C ARG A 14 -30.19 6.70 -28.04
N SER A 15 -30.27 6.27 -26.78
CA SER A 15 -29.71 4.99 -26.30
C SER A 15 -28.28 4.65 -26.71
N GLY A 16 -27.32 5.16 -25.95
CA GLY A 16 -25.96 4.60 -25.89
C GLY A 16 -25.92 3.45 -24.87
N ARG A 17 -25.92 2.22 -25.37
CA ARG A 17 -25.59 1.02 -24.59
C ARG A 17 -24.13 1.15 -24.13
N CYS A 18 -23.88 1.06 -22.83
CA CYS A 18 -22.53 0.90 -22.29
C CYS A 18 -21.97 -0.46 -22.75
N LEU A 19 -20.85 -0.40 -23.45
CA LEU A 19 -20.03 -1.54 -23.82
C LEU A 19 -19.52 -2.25 -22.56
N THR A 20 -19.87 -3.53 -22.44
CA THR A 20 -19.12 -4.51 -21.65
C THR A 20 -18.07 -5.15 -22.56
N ALA A 21 -16.82 -4.75 -22.40
CA ALA A 21 -15.62 -5.40 -22.91
C ALA A 21 -14.47 -4.95 -22.01
N GLY A 22 -13.57 -5.77 -21.49
CA GLY A 22 -13.35 -7.20 -21.54
C GLY A 22 -12.09 -7.43 -20.70
N VAL A 23 -12.08 -8.44 -19.84
CA VAL A 23 -10.85 -8.96 -19.23
C VAL A 23 -10.99 -10.47 -19.14
N LEU A 24 -10.52 -11.15 -20.18
CA LEU A 24 -10.29 -12.59 -20.22
C LEU A 24 -8.93 -12.79 -20.87
N GLY A 25 -7.98 -13.28 -20.08
CA GLY A 25 -6.61 -13.60 -20.49
C GLY A 25 -5.73 -13.56 -19.24
N ALA A 26 -4.91 -14.56 -18.91
CA ALA A 26 -4.67 -15.86 -19.50
C ALA A 26 -4.13 -16.73 -18.36
N ALA A 27 -4.71 -17.91 -18.14
CA ALA A 27 -4.17 -18.92 -17.25
C ALA A 27 -3.62 -20.03 -18.14
N ALA A 28 -2.30 -20.09 -18.28
CA ALA A 28 -1.63 -21.20 -18.95
C ALA A 28 -0.20 -21.37 -18.42
N LEU A 29 0.00 -22.57 -17.86
CA LEU A 29 1.21 -23.40 -18.00
C LEU A 29 2.51 -22.90 -17.36
N ALA A 30 2.74 -23.35 -16.12
CA ALA A 30 4.07 -23.64 -15.59
C ALA A 30 4.11 -25.12 -15.15
N LEU A 31 4.10 -26.03 -16.14
CA LEU A 31 4.44 -27.43 -15.94
C LEU A 31 5.46 -27.79 -17.03
N GLY A 32 6.71 -28.02 -16.62
CA GLY A 32 7.73 -28.59 -17.49
C GLY A 32 9.04 -27.81 -17.52
N MET A 33 9.87 -28.01 -16.49
CA MET A 33 11.33 -28.06 -16.66
C MET A 33 11.90 -29.07 -15.67
N LEU A 34 11.79 -30.35 -16.03
CA LEU A 34 12.66 -31.42 -15.55
C LEU A 34 13.54 -31.80 -16.74
N THR A 35 14.49 -30.93 -17.06
CA THR A 35 15.56 -31.24 -18.01
C THR A 35 16.63 -32.01 -17.26
N ALA A 36 16.92 -33.22 -17.75
CA ALA A 36 18.01 -34.04 -17.25
C ALA A 36 19.34 -33.28 -17.38
N LEU A 37 20.04 -33.11 -16.25
CA LEU A 37 21.39 -32.55 -16.21
C LEU A 37 22.36 -33.51 -16.91
N PRO A 38 23.35 -32.98 -17.66
CA PRO A 38 24.39 -33.81 -18.26
C PRO A 38 25.24 -34.44 -17.17
N ALA A 39 25.38 -35.77 -17.23
CA ALA A 39 26.30 -36.53 -16.38
C ALA A 39 27.74 -36.22 -16.82
N SER A 40 28.33 -35.20 -16.19
CA SER A 40 29.78 -35.01 -16.19
C SER A 40 30.37 -36.04 -15.22
N ALA A 41 31.13 -36.98 -15.78
CA ALA A 41 31.94 -37.93 -15.03
C ALA A 41 33.32 -37.31 -14.80
N ALA A 42 33.62 -36.88 -13.58
CA ALA A 42 34.93 -36.98 -12.93
C ALA A 42 34.90 -36.19 -11.61
N ASP A 43 35.44 -36.83 -10.57
CA ASP A 43 35.63 -36.36 -9.20
C ASP A 43 34.35 -36.23 -8.36
N GLY A 44 34.27 -37.07 -7.32
CA GLY A 44 33.13 -37.09 -6.39
C GLY A 44 32.94 -35.72 -5.76
N GLU A 45 31.89 -35.02 -6.20
CA GLU A 45 31.60 -33.65 -5.84
C GLU A 45 30.42 -33.61 -4.87
N LEU A 46 30.54 -32.73 -3.87
CA LEU A 46 29.43 -32.37 -3.01
C LEU A 46 28.65 -31.26 -3.72
N SER A 47 27.37 -31.49 -3.99
CA SER A 47 26.53 -30.50 -4.65
C SER A 47 25.34 -30.11 -3.78
N ILE A 48 24.97 -28.83 -3.81
CA ILE A 48 23.74 -28.34 -3.21
C ILE A 48 22.74 -28.15 -4.34
N THR A 49 21.56 -28.75 -4.19
CA THR A 49 20.41 -28.48 -5.05
C THR A 49 19.39 -27.66 -4.26
N GLY A 50 19.09 -26.47 -4.77
CA GLY A 50 18.19 -25.49 -4.17
C GLY A 50 17.94 -24.32 -5.13
N PRO A 51 17.06 -23.38 -4.77
CA PRO A 51 16.90 -22.14 -5.53
C PRO A 51 18.24 -21.37 -5.58
N GLU A 52 18.54 -20.71 -6.70
CA GLU A 52 19.78 -19.92 -6.87
C GLU A 52 19.95 -18.84 -5.80
N SER A 53 18.83 -18.32 -5.29
CA SER A 53 18.76 -17.51 -4.08
C SER A 53 17.61 -18.01 -3.20
N ALA A 54 17.94 -18.62 -2.06
CA ALA A 54 16.92 -19.05 -1.11
C ALA A 54 16.48 -17.86 -0.25
N LYS A 55 15.18 -17.55 -0.25
CA LYS A 55 14.61 -16.58 0.68
C LYS A 55 14.39 -17.27 2.03
N VAL A 56 15.09 -16.81 3.06
CA VAL A 56 14.94 -17.33 4.43
C VAL A 56 14.08 -16.36 5.23
N GLU A 57 12.96 -16.86 5.72
CA GLU A 57 12.07 -16.11 6.61
C GLU A 57 12.52 -16.30 8.05
N LEU A 58 12.78 -15.18 8.72
CA LEU A 58 13.33 -15.11 10.06
C LEU A 58 12.22 -14.82 11.08
N ASP A 59 12.00 -15.75 12.00
CA ASP A 59 11.01 -15.68 13.07
C ASP A 59 11.68 -15.46 14.44
N ASP A 60 10.96 -14.80 15.36
CA ASP A 60 11.40 -14.63 16.74
C ASP A 60 10.99 -15.86 17.56
N HIS A 61 11.94 -16.74 17.83
CA HIS A 61 11.74 -17.90 18.71
C HIS A 61 12.02 -17.59 20.20
N GLY A 62 11.89 -16.32 20.62
CA GLY A 62 11.84 -15.93 22.02
C GLY A 62 13.17 -15.45 22.61
N ARG A 63 14.21 -15.27 21.79
CA ARG A 63 15.43 -14.53 22.17
C ARG A 63 15.44 -13.21 21.42
N ARG A 64 15.20 -12.12 22.15
CA ARG A 64 14.98 -10.76 21.64
C ARG A 64 16.03 -10.22 20.66
N ASP A 65 17.24 -10.79 20.62
CA ASP A 65 18.34 -10.26 19.80
C ASP A 65 18.67 -11.13 18.57
N HIS A 66 18.08 -12.33 18.46
CA HIS A 66 18.40 -13.29 17.40
C HIS A 66 17.13 -13.86 16.80
N LEU A 67 17.07 -13.86 15.48
CA LEU A 67 15.99 -14.44 14.71
C LEU A 67 16.45 -15.79 14.12
N HIS A 68 15.50 -16.70 13.99
CA HIS A 68 15.69 -18.06 13.49
C HIS A 68 15.00 -18.23 12.16
N GLY A 69 15.63 -18.87 11.20
CA GLY A 69 15.04 -19.07 9.88
C GLY A 69 15.42 -20.42 9.28
N PRO A 70 14.43 -21.28 8.95
CA PRO A 70 14.71 -22.55 8.32
C PRO A 70 15.06 -22.36 6.84
N LEU A 71 16.20 -22.90 6.44
CA LEU A 71 16.67 -22.94 5.05
C LEU A 71 16.62 -24.40 4.54
N PRO A 72 15.57 -24.79 3.79
CA PRO A 72 15.48 -26.14 3.23
C PRO A 72 16.40 -26.29 2.02
N LEU A 73 17.25 -27.32 2.04
CA LEU A 73 18.24 -27.61 1.01
C LEU A 73 18.31 -29.12 0.74
N VAL A 74 18.77 -29.49 -0.44
CA VAL A 74 19.16 -30.87 -0.73
C VAL A 74 20.67 -30.91 -0.92
N ILE A 75 21.36 -31.69 -0.08
CA ILE A 75 22.79 -31.92 -0.19
C ILE A 75 22.98 -33.29 -0.83
N SER A 76 23.70 -33.35 -1.94
CA SER A 76 24.06 -34.59 -2.62
C SER A 76 25.56 -34.85 -2.53
N ASN A 77 25.90 -36.08 -2.15
CA ASN A 77 27.25 -36.60 -2.21
C ASN A 77 27.36 -37.55 -3.39
N THR A 78 28.01 -37.12 -4.47
CA THR A 78 28.24 -37.97 -5.65
C THR A 78 29.50 -38.84 -5.53
N SER A 79 30.27 -38.68 -4.44
CA SER A 79 31.41 -39.54 -4.15
C SER A 79 30.94 -40.93 -3.67
N PRO A 80 31.66 -42.02 -3.97
CA PRO A 80 31.39 -43.34 -3.39
C PRO A 80 31.71 -43.40 -1.88
N THR A 81 32.46 -42.44 -1.33
CA THR A 81 32.84 -42.44 0.09
C THR A 81 31.83 -41.68 0.94
N ARG A 82 31.62 -42.16 2.18
CA ARG A 82 30.84 -41.45 3.19
C ARG A 82 31.54 -40.13 3.58
N VAL A 83 30.79 -39.04 3.65
CA VAL A 83 31.28 -37.71 4.03
C VAL A 83 30.47 -37.14 5.20
N THR A 84 31.12 -36.31 6.03
CA THR A 84 30.44 -35.56 7.09
C THR A 84 30.49 -34.08 6.73
N PRO A 85 29.39 -33.48 6.25
CA PRO A 85 29.38 -32.08 5.85
C PRO A 85 29.53 -31.17 7.07
N VAL A 86 30.32 -30.12 6.92
CA VAL A 86 30.46 -28.98 7.83
C VAL A 86 29.82 -27.79 7.13
N ILE A 87 28.88 -27.16 7.82
CA ILE A 87 28.04 -26.08 7.28
C ILE A 87 28.44 -24.79 7.98
N ALA A 88 28.74 -23.77 7.19
CA ALA A 88 29.02 -22.42 7.67
C ALA A 88 28.22 -21.42 6.84
N ALA A 89 27.78 -20.33 7.46
CA ALA A 89 27.10 -19.23 6.78
C ALA A 89 27.88 -17.94 6.99
N TYR A 90 27.92 -17.12 5.95
CA TYR A 90 28.58 -15.82 5.94
C TYR A 90 27.61 -14.79 5.36
N LEU A 91 27.61 -13.58 5.91
CA LEU A 91 26.85 -12.45 5.36
C LEU A 91 27.76 -11.55 4.55
N ASP A 92 27.20 -11.00 3.48
CA ASP A 92 27.92 -10.09 2.61
C ASP A 92 28.08 -8.71 3.29
N ALA A 93 29.23 -8.08 3.05
CA ALA A 93 29.49 -6.70 3.47
C ALA A 93 28.72 -5.74 2.56
N THR A 94 28.07 -4.72 3.12
CA THR A 94 27.27 -3.74 2.36
C THR A 94 27.90 -2.34 2.34
N GLY A 95 29.07 -2.16 2.96
CA GLY A 95 29.71 -0.86 3.19
C GLY A 95 29.06 -0.02 4.28
N GLY A 96 28.15 -0.59 5.08
CA GLY A 96 27.35 0.15 6.07
C GLY A 96 27.96 0.17 7.47
N GLU A 97 27.48 1.08 8.33
CA GLU A 97 27.93 1.25 9.72
C GLU A 97 27.77 -0.04 10.57
N HIS A 98 26.86 -0.92 10.19
CA HIS A 98 26.62 -2.22 10.85
C HIS A 98 27.39 -3.40 10.25
N ASP A 99 28.25 -3.18 9.25
CA ASP A 99 29.02 -4.26 8.63
C ASP A 99 29.86 -5.02 9.64
N GLU A 100 30.52 -4.32 10.55
CA GLU A 100 31.41 -4.95 11.52
C GLU A 100 30.69 -5.99 12.40
N VAL A 101 29.39 -5.81 12.65
CA VAL A 101 28.61 -6.75 13.43
C VAL A 101 28.09 -7.90 12.57
N CYS A 102 27.62 -7.61 11.35
CA CYS A 102 27.02 -8.63 10.49
C CYS A 102 28.04 -9.51 9.75
N THR A 103 29.25 -9.00 9.47
CA THR A 103 30.30 -9.76 8.78
C THR A 103 31.28 -10.44 9.74
N ARG A 104 31.14 -10.22 11.06
CA ARG A 104 31.98 -10.88 12.06
C ARG A 104 31.80 -12.39 11.99
N THR A 105 32.89 -13.14 12.11
CA THR A 105 32.81 -14.61 12.17
C THR A 105 31.89 -15.04 13.32
N GLY A 106 30.90 -15.87 13.01
CA GLY A 106 29.89 -16.30 13.98
C GLY A 106 28.69 -15.34 14.14
N ALA A 107 28.63 -14.24 13.39
CA ALA A 107 27.45 -13.38 13.34
C ALA A 107 26.23 -14.15 12.81
N VAL A 108 26.42 -15.11 11.90
CA VAL A 108 25.39 -16.07 11.53
C VAL A 108 25.85 -17.46 11.93
N THR A 109 25.01 -18.17 12.66
CA THR A 109 25.24 -19.58 12.94
C THR A 109 24.27 -20.41 12.12
N ALA A 110 24.82 -21.31 11.31
CA ALA A 110 24.06 -22.30 10.57
C ALA A 110 24.16 -23.64 11.30
N SER A 111 23.02 -24.22 11.66
CA SER A 111 22.98 -25.54 12.28
C SER A 111 21.95 -26.43 11.60
N GLU A 112 22.28 -27.69 11.33
CA GLU A 112 21.30 -28.67 10.85
C GLU A 112 20.28 -28.92 11.96
N THR A 113 18.98 -28.74 11.68
CA THR A 113 17.93 -29.10 12.63
C THR A 113 17.94 -30.63 12.81
N GLY A 114 18.49 -31.09 13.93
CA GLY A 114 18.64 -32.51 14.25
C GLY A 114 20.08 -32.89 14.56
N ARG A 115 20.39 -34.19 14.56
CA ARG A 115 21.77 -34.66 14.69
C ARG A 115 22.44 -34.60 13.33
N ALA A 116 23.57 -33.90 13.24
CA ALA A 116 24.44 -33.93 12.07
C ALA A 116 24.72 -35.39 11.68
N ARG A 117 24.23 -35.80 10.51
CA ARG A 117 24.40 -37.16 10.00
C ARG A 117 25.36 -37.14 8.82
N ALA A 118 26.30 -38.08 8.81
CA ALA A 118 27.12 -38.33 7.63
C ALA A 118 26.22 -38.69 6.44
N LEU A 119 26.58 -38.22 5.24
CA LEU A 119 25.98 -38.66 3.99
C LEU A 119 26.75 -39.88 3.49
N GLY A 120 26.04 -40.95 3.14
CA GLY A 120 26.58 -42.08 2.42
C GLY A 120 27.11 -41.68 1.05
N GLY A 121 27.87 -42.58 0.43
CA GLY A 121 28.29 -42.39 -0.95
C GLY A 121 27.11 -42.50 -1.91
N ASN A 122 27.05 -41.64 -2.92
CA ASN A 122 25.95 -41.53 -3.88
C ASN A 122 24.58 -41.29 -3.21
N GLU A 123 24.55 -40.59 -2.08
CA GLU A 123 23.33 -40.27 -1.33
C GLU A 123 22.98 -38.79 -1.50
N ALA A 124 21.69 -38.50 -1.68
CA ALA A 124 21.14 -37.16 -1.59
C ALA A 124 20.20 -37.08 -0.39
N ARG A 125 20.33 -36.03 0.42
CA ARG A 125 19.52 -35.82 1.62
C ARG A 125 18.93 -34.43 1.65
N ALA A 126 17.62 -34.36 1.88
CA ALA A 126 16.96 -33.11 2.25
C ALA A 126 17.33 -32.75 3.69
N VAL A 127 17.85 -31.55 3.88
CA VAL A 127 18.31 -31.01 5.16
C VAL A 127 17.66 -29.64 5.36
N VAL A 128 17.22 -29.36 6.58
CA VAL A 128 16.79 -28.02 6.98
C VAL A 128 17.89 -27.43 7.86
N ILE A 129 18.41 -26.28 7.43
CA ILE A 129 19.44 -25.54 8.17
C ILE A 129 18.74 -24.42 8.92
N ASP A 130 18.79 -24.45 10.25
CA ASP A 130 18.38 -23.31 11.06
C ASP A 130 19.49 -22.26 11.04
N LEU A 131 19.17 -21.10 10.48
CA LEU A 131 20.01 -19.92 10.50
C LEU A 131 19.62 -19.06 11.69
N VAL A 132 20.58 -18.80 12.58
CA VAL A 132 20.42 -17.84 13.68
C VAL A 132 21.15 -16.57 13.31
N VAL A 133 20.43 -15.45 13.24
CA VAL A 133 20.92 -14.17 12.76
C VAL A 133 20.53 -13.04 13.72
N PRO A 134 21.44 -12.10 14.05
CA PRO A 134 21.11 -10.87 14.75
C PRO A 134 20.05 -10.05 14.00
N GLU A 135 19.10 -9.45 14.72
CA GLU A 135 18.00 -8.70 14.10
C GLU A 135 18.48 -7.57 13.16
N GLN A 136 19.59 -6.91 13.50
CA GLN A 136 20.18 -5.83 12.69
C GLN A 136 20.77 -6.29 11.34
N CYS A 137 20.88 -7.60 11.09
CA CYS A 137 21.41 -8.15 9.85
C CYS A 137 20.32 -8.65 8.89
N VAL A 138 19.03 -8.47 9.24
CA VAL A 138 17.89 -8.76 8.36
C VAL A 138 17.94 -7.91 7.09
N GLY A 139 17.56 -8.48 5.95
CA GLY A 139 17.61 -7.81 4.65
C GLY A 139 18.93 -7.98 3.91
N ARG A 140 19.95 -8.61 4.52
CA ARG A 140 21.24 -8.90 3.87
C ARG A 140 21.21 -10.18 3.05
N GLU A 141 22.07 -10.21 2.04
CA GLU A 141 22.45 -11.43 1.34
C GLU A 141 23.56 -12.16 2.11
N GLY A 142 23.59 -13.48 1.96
CA GLY A 142 24.62 -14.31 2.53
C GLY A 142 24.94 -15.51 1.66
N THR A 143 26.09 -16.10 1.95
CA THR A 143 26.57 -17.31 1.29
C THR A 143 26.65 -18.43 2.32
N LEU A 144 25.93 -19.53 2.05
CA LEU A 144 26.07 -20.77 2.79
C LEU A 144 27.15 -21.60 2.12
N VAL A 145 28.14 -22.02 2.90
CA VAL A 145 29.26 -22.86 2.47
C VAL A 145 29.09 -24.23 3.10
N VAL A 146 28.99 -25.26 2.28
CA VAL A 146 29.01 -26.66 2.73
C VAL A 146 30.33 -27.26 2.29
N SER A 147 31.09 -27.78 3.25
CA SER A 147 32.41 -28.35 3.04
C SER A 147 32.47 -29.75 3.63
N ALA A 148 33.30 -30.63 3.07
CA ALA A 148 33.62 -31.92 3.67
C ALA A 148 35.10 -32.24 3.39
N ALA A 149 35.66 -33.17 4.17
CA ALA A 149 37.05 -33.56 4.01
C ALA A 149 37.28 -34.16 2.61
N ASN A 150 38.32 -33.68 1.91
CA ASN A 150 38.72 -34.12 0.58
C ASN A 150 37.71 -33.86 -0.55
N THR A 151 36.74 -32.96 -0.35
CA THR A 151 35.83 -32.50 -1.41
C THR A 151 35.92 -30.98 -1.53
N PRO A 152 35.86 -30.40 -2.74
CA PRO A 152 35.77 -28.96 -2.89
C PRO A 152 34.51 -28.43 -2.15
N PRO A 153 34.60 -27.27 -1.48
CA PRO A 153 33.43 -26.67 -0.85
C PRO A 153 32.44 -26.21 -1.93
N THR A 154 31.15 -26.35 -1.65
CA THR A 154 30.09 -25.87 -2.52
C THR A 154 29.30 -24.79 -1.81
N THR A 155 28.77 -23.84 -2.56
CA THR A 155 28.16 -22.63 -2.01
C THR A 155 26.79 -22.36 -2.60
N THR A 156 25.86 -21.87 -1.79
CA THR A 156 24.56 -21.36 -2.25
C THR A 156 24.28 -20.01 -1.62
N ARG A 157 23.59 -19.13 -2.34
CA ARG A 157 23.20 -17.81 -1.84
C ARG A 157 21.85 -17.85 -1.18
N PHE A 158 21.70 -17.04 -0.15
CA PHE A 158 20.42 -16.82 0.52
C PHE A 158 20.20 -15.33 0.79
N THR A 159 18.92 -14.95 0.86
CA THR A 159 18.47 -13.61 1.24
C THR A 159 17.69 -13.72 2.53
N LEU A 160 18.07 -12.91 3.52
CA LEU A 160 17.39 -12.88 4.80
C LEU A 160 16.22 -11.92 4.75
N THR A 161 15.04 -12.42 5.11
CA THR A 161 13.82 -11.62 5.15
C THR A 161 13.10 -11.84 6.47
N ARG A 162 12.42 -10.80 6.98
CA ARG A 162 11.65 -10.90 8.22
C ARG A 162 10.41 -11.78 7.97
N GLY A 163 10.17 -12.75 8.85
CA GLY A 163 9.10 -13.73 8.71
C GLY A 163 7.68 -13.14 8.87
N ALA A 164 6.70 -13.92 8.42
CA ALA A 164 5.31 -13.49 8.32
C ALA A 164 4.66 -13.12 9.66
N GLU A 165 5.10 -13.70 10.78
CA GLU A 165 4.55 -13.41 12.11
C GLU A 165 4.95 -12.02 12.63
N HIS A 166 6.09 -11.51 12.16
CA HIS A 166 6.52 -10.13 12.37
C HIS A 166 6.04 -9.21 11.24
N GLU A 167 5.06 -9.66 10.43
CA GLU A 167 4.49 -8.81 9.40
C GLU A 167 4.01 -7.50 10.02
N PRO A 168 4.36 -6.37 9.40
CA PRO A 168 3.84 -5.10 9.84
C PRO A 168 2.31 -5.20 9.82
N LYS A 169 1.65 -4.79 10.91
CA LYS A 169 0.19 -4.92 11.08
C LYS A 169 -0.56 -3.96 10.15
N TYR A 170 -0.40 -4.12 8.84
CA TYR A 170 -1.04 -3.32 7.79
C TYR A 170 -2.57 -3.39 7.91
N THR A 171 -3.11 -4.53 8.35
CA THR A 171 -4.53 -4.68 8.67
C THR A 171 -4.95 -3.76 9.82
N ALA A 172 -4.17 -3.68 10.89
CA ALA A 172 -4.42 -2.73 11.98
C ALA A 172 -4.30 -1.28 11.51
N ALA A 173 -3.33 -0.98 10.64
CA ALA A 173 -3.16 0.34 10.05
C ALA A 173 -4.38 0.76 9.21
N LEU A 174 -4.86 -0.16 8.35
CA LEU A 174 -6.06 0.01 7.53
C LEU A 174 -7.30 0.25 8.41
N LEU A 175 -7.52 -0.57 9.43
CA LEU A 175 -8.65 -0.43 10.35
C LEU A 175 -8.56 0.87 11.15
N THR A 176 -7.37 1.23 11.63
CA THR A 176 -7.15 2.48 12.37
C THR A 176 -7.45 3.70 11.50
N ALA A 177 -6.99 3.70 10.26
CA ALA A 177 -7.28 4.76 9.30
C ALA A 177 -8.77 4.87 9.00
N ALA A 178 -9.46 3.74 8.79
CA ALA A 178 -10.90 3.71 8.54
C ALA A 178 -11.70 4.23 9.74
N VAL A 179 -11.36 3.78 10.95
CA VAL A 179 -12.00 4.23 12.21
C VAL A 179 -11.74 5.72 12.44
N LEU A 180 -10.52 6.20 12.25
CA LEU A 180 -10.19 7.61 12.44
C LEU A 180 -10.94 8.49 11.43
N ALA A 181 -10.99 8.08 10.16
CA ALA A 181 -11.76 8.78 9.12
C ALA A 181 -13.25 8.81 9.47
N LEU A 182 -13.81 7.67 9.92
CA LEU A 182 -15.20 7.57 10.33
C LEU A 182 -15.49 8.49 11.51
N LEU A 183 -14.63 8.49 12.53
CA LEU A 183 -14.80 9.36 13.71
C LEU A 183 -14.80 10.84 13.31
N VAL A 184 -13.88 11.28 12.44
CA VAL A 184 -13.86 12.67 11.96
C VAL A 184 -15.12 13.00 11.15
N CYS A 185 -15.60 12.09 10.29
CA CYS A 185 -16.85 12.28 9.55
C CYS A 185 -18.10 12.30 10.43
N LEU A 186 -18.17 11.44 11.46
CA LEU A 186 -19.23 11.49 12.46
C LEU A 186 -19.22 12.83 13.20
N LEU A 187 -18.03 13.32 13.53
CA LEU A 187 -17.89 14.66 14.09
C LEU A 187 -18.34 15.74 13.12
N MET A 188 -18.28 15.57 11.79
CA MET A 188 -18.84 16.56 10.85
C MET A 188 -20.38 16.59 10.87
N ALA A 189 -21.00 15.42 10.99
CA ALA A 189 -22.45 15.23 10.87
C ALA A 189 -23.24 15.48 12.16
N VAL A 190 -22.60 15.33 13.32
CA VAL A 190 -23.25 15.50 14.64
C VAL A 190 -23.09 16.95 15.13
N PRO A 191 -24.07 17.56 15.83
CA PRO A 191 -23.86 18.86 16.48
C PRO A 191 -22.75 18.81 17.53
N ALA A 192 -21.78 19.74 17.48
CA ALA A 192 -20.79 19.91 18.54
C ALA A 192 -20.65 21.38 18.94
N THR A 193 -20.53 21.62 20.24
CA THR A 193 -20.48 22.96 20.84
C THR A 193 -19.34 23.83 20.31
N PHE A 194 -18.18 23.24 20.00
CA PHE A 194 -16.99 23.97 19.57
C PHE A 194 -16.95 24.33 18.08
N PHE A 195 -17.71 23.63 17.23
CA PHE A 195 -17.56 23.71 15.78
C PHE A 195 -18.85 24.12 15.05
N GLY A 196 -19.91 24.42 15.80
CA GLY A 196 -21.22 24.74 15.27
C GLY A 196 -22.09 23.51 15.02
N LYS A 197 -23.34 23.77 14.68
CA LYS A 197 -24.36 22.76 14.39
C LYS A 197 -24.61 22.72 12.87
N PRO A 198 -24.55 21.54 12.23
CA PRO A 198 -25.00 21.40 10.85
C PRO A 198 -26.50 21.69 10.77
N ARG A 199 -26.97 22.17 9.62
CA ARG A 199 -28.39 22.47 9.41
C ARG A 199 -29.24 21.21 9.56
N ASP A 200 -30.43 21.27 10.15
CA ASP A 200 -31.21 20.05 10.46
C ASP A 200 -31.61 19.21 9.22
N ASP A 201 -31.63 19.81 8.03
CA ASP A 201 -31.93 19.15 6.75
C ASP A 201 -30.69 18.94 5.86
N TRP A 202 -29.46 19.07 6.41
CA TRP A 202 -28.20 19.01 5.66
C TRP A 202 -28.05 17.77 4.76
N GLU A 203 -28.63 16.65 5.16
CA GLU A 203 -28.57 15.39 4.41
C GLU A 203 -29.33 15.47 3.08
N ARG A 204 -30.47 16.16 3.07
CA ARG A 204 -31.40 16.15 1.92
C ARG A 204 -31.39 17.46 1.16
N ALA A 205 -31.05 18.55 1.83
CA ALA A 205 -31.11 19.85 1.23
C ALA A 205 -30.00 20.03 0.18
N PRO A 206 -30.32 20.71 -0.92
CA PRO A 206 -29.31 21.12 -1.87
C PRO A 206 -28.28 22.02 -1.19
N LEU A 207 -27.01 21.74 -1.44
CA LEU A 207 -25.90 22.60 -1.05
C LEU A 207 -25.52 23.50 -2.21
N ASP A 208 -25.58 24.81 -1.99
CA ASP A 208 -25.06 25.80 -2.94
C ASP A 208 -23.57 25.99 -2.78
N ILE A 209 -22.86 24.92 -3.06
CA ILE A 209 -21.42 25.00 -3.23
C ILE A 209 -21.25 25.15 -4.73
N ASP A 210 -20.74 26.30 -5.18
CA ASP A 210 -20.40 26.52 -6.59
C ASP A 210 -19.63 25.29 -7.07
N SER A 211 -20.29 24.51 -7.92
CA SER A 211 -19.85 23.16 -8.19
C SER A 211 -18.64 23.20 -9.13
N PRO A 212 -17.61 22.37 -8.91
CA PRO A 212 -17.53 21.30 -7.90
C PRO A 212 -16.40 21.57 -6.92
N TRP A 213 -16.18 20.62 -6.03
CA TRP A 213 -14.87 20.34 -5.43
C TRP A 213 -13.77 20.39 -6.52
N SER A 214 -13.26 21.60 -6.81
CA SER A 214 -12.29 21.85 -7.85
C SER A 214 -11.01 21.18 -7.40
N VAL A 215 -10.62 20.11 -8.10
CA VAL A 215 -9.35 19.40 -7.87
C VAL A 215 -8.17 20.38 -7.89
N LYS A 216 -8.31 21.52 -8.59
CA LYS A 216 -7.33 22.60 -8.62
C LYS A 216 -7.26 23.43 -7.34
N ASP A 217 -8.39 23.66 -6.67
CA ASP A 217 -8.46 24.61 -5.54
C ASP A 217 -8.45 23.93 -4.16
N SER A 218 -8.70 22.62 -4.11
CA SER A 218 -8.60 21.86 -2.87
C SER A 218 -7.13 21.47 -2.61
N TRP A 219 -6.44 22.30 -1.81
CA TRP A 219 -5.08 22.09 -1.31
C TRP A 219 -4.84 20.67 -0.76
N LEU A 220 -5.88 20.05 -0.20
CA LEU A 220 -5.83 18.73 0.42
C LEU A 220 -5.57 17.62 -0.61
N THR A 221 -6.20 17.70 -1.78
CA THR A 221 -5.97 16.80 -2.94
C THR A 221 -4.58 17.01 -3.55
N ASN A 222 -4.08 18.25 -3.60
CA ASN A 222 -2.74 18.53 -4.13
C ASN A 222 -1.65 17.95 -3.22
N ILE A 223 -1.77 18.11 -1.90
CA ILE A 223 -0.80 17.55 -0.93
C ILE A 223 -0.81 16.02 -0.95
N THR A 224 -1.98 15.38 -1.06
CA THR A 224 -2.04 13.91 -1.09
C THR A 224 -1.61 13.32 -2.42
N ALA A 225 -1.92 13.98 -3.55
CA ALA A 225 -1.39 13.59 -4.85
C ALA A 225 0.14 13.70 -4.87
N LEU A 226 0.69 14.79 -4.33
CA LEU A 226 2.14 14.95 -4.13
C LEU A 226 2.69 13.86 -3.19
N GLY A 227 2.02 13.58 -2.08
CA GLY A 227 2.42 12.53 -1.14
C GLY A 227 2.45 11.13 -1.78
N ALA A 228 1.44 10.78 -2.58
CA ALA A 228 1.40 9.53 -3.32
C ALA A 228 2.52 9.44 -4.36
N VAL A 229 2.77 10.52 -5.11
CA VAL A 229 3.83 10.58 -6.12
C VAL A 229 5.21 10.49 -5.46
N VAL A 230 5.46 11.29 -4.41
CA VAL A 230 6.73 11.26 -3.66
C VAL A 230 6.94 9.92 -3.00
N GLY A 231 5.92 9.35 -2.35
CA GLY A 231 5.99 8.01 -1.75
C GLY A 231 6.30 6.92 -2.78
N THR A 232 5.72 7.02 -3.98
CA THR A 232 6.02 6.11 -5.09
C THR A 232 7.46 6.27 -5.56
N ILE A 233 7.92 7.50 -5.80
CA ILE A 233 9.29 7.79 -6.26
C ILE A 233 10.32 7.33 -5.23
N LEU A 234 10.11 7.61 -3.95
CA LEU A 234 11.02 7.16 -2.89
C LEU A 234 11.07 5.63 -2.79
N SER A 235 9.94 4.96 -3.04
CA SER A 235 9.88 3.50 -3.07
C SER A 235 10.53 2.88 -4.30
N THR A 236 10.48 3.53 -5.47
CA THR A 236 11.04 2.98 -6.71
C THR A 236 12.51 3.31 -6.91
N THR A 237 13.03 4.35 -6.27
CA THR A 237 14.43 4.80 -6.42
C THR A 237 15.44 4.02 -5.56
N GLY A 238 15.00 3.06 -4.74
CA GLY A 238 15.87 2.36 -3.78
C GLY A 238 16.23 3.19 -2.54
N PHE A 239 15.80 4.46 -2.46
CA PHE A 239 16.00 5.27 -1.26
C PHE A 239 15.44 4.60 0.00
N LEU A 240 14.25 3.99 -0.10
CA LEU A 240 13.67 3.25 1.02
C LEU A 240 14.40 1.93 1.31
N THR A 241 15.06 1.28 0.34
CA THR A 241 15.84 0.07 0.65
C THR A 241 17.10 0.39 1.45
N ASP A 242 17.70 1.57 1.19
CA ASP A 242 18.88 2.03 1.93
C ASP A 242 18.53 2.43 3.37
N TRP A 243 17.35 3.04 3.58
CA TRP A 243 16.89 3.51 4.89
C TRP A 243 16.09 2.47 5.69
N LEU A 244 15.44 1.51 5.02
CA LEU A 244 14.55 0.51 5.60
C LEU A 244 14.84 -0.90 5.03
N PRO A 245 16.03 -1.45 5.28
CA PRO A 245 16.38 -2.79 4.80
C PRO A 245 15.42 -3.84 5.38
N GLY A 246 15.01 -4.79 4.53
CA GLY A 246 14.18 -5.94 4.92
C GLY A 246 12.67 -5.70 4.98
N VAL A 247 12.16 -4.53 4.59
CA VAL A 247 10.71 -4.28 4.49
C VAL A 247 10.17 -4.71 3.12
N ASP A 248 9.02 -5.40 3.10
CA ASP A 248 8.27 -5.69 1.87
C ASP A 248 7.68 -4.39 1.28
N LEU A 249 8.46 -3.77 0.39
CA LEU A 249 8.06 -2.56 -0.34
C LEU A 249 6.87 -2.78 -1.26
N GLY A 250 6.63 -4.02 -1.72
CA GLY A 250 5.52 -4.35 -2.60
C GLY A 250 4.17 -4.07 -1.93
N ARG A 251 4.01 -4.48 -0.68
CA ARG A 251 2.81 -4.20 0.12
C ARG A 251 2.67 -2.73 0.45
N PHE A 252 3.75 -2.06 0.84
CA PHE A 252 3.73 -0.62 1.10
C PHE A 252 3.27 0.18 -0.13
N LEU A 253 3.82 -0.14 -1.31
CA LEU A 253 3.42 0.47 -2.57
C LEU A 253 1.95 0.17 -2.89
N GLY A 254 1.53 -1.09 -2.76
CA GLY A 254 0.14 -1.49 -2.96
C GLY A 254 -0.85 -0.72 -2.07
N MET A 255 -0.52 -0.55 -0.79
CA MET A 255 -1.34 0.23 0.15
C MET A 255 -1.36 1.72 -0.19
N ASN A 256 -0.21 2.31 -0.55
CA ASN A 256 -0.16 3.72 -0.97
C ASN A 256 -0.95 3.97 -2.26
N LEU A 257 -0.89 3.06 -3.23
CA LEU A 257 -1.69 3.13 -4.45
C LEU A 257 -3.18 2.99 -4.15
N LEU A 258 -3.57 2.08 -3.26
CA LEU A 258 -4.96 1.95 -2.80
C LEU A 258 -5.46 3.27 -2.19
N PHE A 259 -4.72 3.84 -1.25
CA PHE A 259 -5.11 5.06 -0.57
C PHE A 259 -5.08 6.29 -1.49
N GLY A 260 -4.05 6.41 -2.34
CA GLY A 260 -4.01 7.43 -3.39
C GLY A 260 -5.18 7.30 -4.36
N GLY A 261 -5.53 6.07 -4.74
CA GLY A 261 -6.71 5.77 -5.55
C GLY A 261 -8.00 6.26 -4.88
N LEU A 262 -8.21 5.95 -3.59
CA LEU A 262 -9.38 6.41 -2.83
C LEU A 262 -9.52 7.94 -2.82
N ILE A 263 -8.40 8.66 -2.65
CA ILE A 263 -8.38 10.12 -2.71
C ILE A 263 -8.78 10.61 -4.10
N LEU A 264 -8.28 9.99 -5.17
CA LEU A 264 -8.62 10.33 -6.56
C LEU A 264 -10.07 9.97 -6.93
N PHE A 265 -10.66 8.97 -6.28
CA PHE A 265 -12.06 8.58 -6.48
C PHE A 265 -13.03 9.50 -5.75
N ALA A 266 -12.60 10.23 -4.71
CA ALA A 266 -13.51 11.06 -3.92
C ALA A 266 -14.28 12.09 -4.77
N PRO A 267 -13.67 12.85 -5.70
CA PRO A 267 -14.42 13.75 -6.59
C PRO A 267 -15.49 13.05 -7.44
N ILE A 268 -15.26 11.79 -7.84
CA ILE A 268 -16.22 10.99 -8.58
C ILE A 268 -17.41 10.63 -7.68
N ILE A 269 -17.15 10.23 -6.42
CA ILE A 269 -18.18 9.98 -5.42
C ILE A 269 -19.04 11.23 -5.21
N TYR A 270 -18.41 12.38 -5.04
CA TYR A 270 -19.11 13.65 -4.89
C TYR A 270 -19.94 13.99 -6.13
N SER A 271 -19.37 13.86 -7.32
CA SER A 271 -20.07 14.12 -8.59
C SER A 271 -21.25 13.19 -8.83
N ALA A 272 -21.14 11.91 -8.43
CA ALA A 272 -22.22 10.94 -8.52
C ALA A 272 -23.39 11.25 -7.57
N SER A 273 -23.14 11.98 -6.47
CA SER A 273 -24.17 12.44 -5.55
C SER A 273 -24.90 13.72 -6.01
N CYS A 274 -24.38 14.36 -7.06
CA CYS A 274 -24.96 15.57 -7.63
C CYS A 274 -26.15 15.23 -8.52
N TYR A 275 -27.17 16.08 -8.49
CA TYR A 275 -28.25 16.05 -9.47
C TYR A 275 -28.19 17.28 -10.38
N TRP A 276 -28.74 17.12 -11.57
CA TRP A 276 -28.73 18.12 -12.62
C TRP A 276 -29.96 19.02 -12.43
N GLY A 277 -29.73 20.25 -11.96
CA GLY A 277 -30.77 21.25 -11.73
C GLY A 277 -30.68 22.41 -12.71
N TRP A 278 -31.82 23.04 -12.97
CA TRP A 278 -31.92 24.31 -13.70
C TRP A 278 -32.49 25.39 -12.77
N PRO A 279 -31.76 25.77 -11.70
CA PRO A 279 -32.25 26.77 -10.78
C PRO A 279 -32.49 28.10 -11.50
N GLU A 280 -33.60 28.74 -11.17
CA GLU A 280 -33.92 30.08 -11.64
C GLU A 280 -33.20 31.09 -10.76
N GLN A 281 -32.22 31.79 -11.33
CA GLN A 281 -31.52 32.87 -10.65
C GLN A 281 -32.05 34.20 -11.16
N LYS A 282 -32.45 35.10 -10.27
CA LYS A 282 -32.79 36.49 -10.63
C LYS A 282 -31.54 37.35 -10.55
N ASP A 283 -31.21 38.04 -11.63
CA ASP A 283 -30.16 39.05 -11.61
C ASP A 283 -30.59 40.30 -10.81
N GLU A 284 -29.65 41.22 -10.55
CA GLU A 284 -29.92 42.50 -9.87
C GLU A 284 -30.97 43.37 -10.58
N LYS A 285 -31.25 43.09 -11.86
CA LYS A 285 -32.26 43.77 -12.69
C LYS A 285 -33.58 43.00 -12.74
N GLY A 286 -33.74 41.93 -11.97
CA GLY A 286 -34.93 41.09 -11.89
C GLY A 286 -35.11 40.11 -13.05
N LYS A 287 -34.14 39.99 -13.97
CA LYS A 287 -34.18 39.03 -15.07
C LYS A 287 -33.94 37.62 -14.52
N VAL A 288 -34.87 36.71 -14.78
CA VAL A 288 -34.71 35.29 -14.45
C VAL A 288 -33.83 34.64 -15.52
N THR A 289 -32.65 34.19 -15.12
CA THR A 289 -31.76 33.36 -15.93
C THR A 289 -31.73 31.96 -15.34
N ARG A 290 -32.01 30.94 -16.17
CA ARG A 290 -31.77 29.54 -15.83
C ARG A 290 -30.36 29.18 -16.27
N SER A 291 -29.45 29.06 -15.32
CA SER A 291 -28.12 28.51 -15.56
C SER A 291 -28.11 27.05 -15.15
N PHE A 292 -27.44 26.21 -15.94
CA PHE A 292 -27.14 24.85 -15.52
C PHE A 292 -26.23 24.90 -14.28
N LYS A 293 -26.69 24.39 -13.14
CA LYS A 293 -25.89 24.31 -11.90
C LYS A 293 -25.97 22.88 -11.36
N PRO A 294 -24.84 22.16 -11.24
CA PRO A 294 -24.82 20.89 -10.54
C PRO A 294 -25.05 21.17 -9.05
N VAL A 295 -26.04 20.50 -8.45
CA VAL A 295 -26.37 20.68 -7.03
C VAL A 295 -26.07 19.38 -6.29
N ALA A 296 -25.23 19.47 -5.26
CA ALA A 296 -24.82 18.33 -4.46
C ALA A 296 -25.67 18.21 -3.18
N HIS A 297 -25.79 16.97 -2.69
CA HIS A 297 -26.36 16.70 -1.38
C HIS A 297 -25.28 16.69 -0.30
N GLY A 298 -25.63 17.07 0.94
CA GLY A 298 -24.68 17.04 2.05
C GLY A 298 -24.18 15.64 2.40
N TRP A 299 -25.00 14.59 2.26
CA TRP A 299 -24.54 13.21 2.45
C TRP A 299 -23.43 12.85 1.45
N GLY A 300 -23.55 13.32 0.21
CA GLY A 300 -22.55 13.12 -0.84
C GLY A 300 -21.22 13.76 -0.50
N LEU A 301 -21.25 14.98 0.06
CA LEU A 301 -20.07 15.67 0.57
C LEU A 301 -19.40 14.89 1.70
N VAL A 302 -20.17 14.37 2.67
CA VAL A 302 -19.62 13.62 3.82
C VAL A 302 -19.03 12.29 3.39
N VAL A 303 -19.67 11.53 2.49
CA VAL A 303 -19.13 10.27 1.97
C VAL A 303 -17.85 10.50 1.17
N ALA A 304 -17.82 11.57 0.37
CA ALA A 304 -16.63 11.92 -0.39
C ALA A 304 -15.48 12.37 0.55
N ALA A 305 -15.79 13.15 1.59
CA ALA A 305 -14.83 13.51 2.64
C ALA A 305 -14.29 12.28 3.38
N TYR A 306 -15.14 11.27 3.65
CA TYR A 306 -14.71 10.00 4.24
C TYR A 306 -13.70 9.29 3.35
N ALA A 307 -13.95 9.17 2.04
CA ALA A 307 -13.01 8.53 1.11
C ALA A 307 -11.65 9.25 1.09
N THR A 308 -11.65 10.58 1.06
CA THR A 308 -10.41 11.37 1.13
C THR A 308 -9.68 11.18 2.46
N LEU A 309 -10.38 11.33 3.60
CA LEU A 309 -9.79 11.17 4.93
C LEU A 309 -9.26 9.75 5.16
N PHE A 310 -9.97 8.74 4.67
CA PHE A 310 -9.53 7.36 4.76
C PHE A 310 -8.24 7.14 3.96
N GLY A 311 -8.14 7.70 2.75
CA GLY A 311 -6.89 7.68 1.99
C GLY A 311 -5.75 8.42 2.70
N VAL A 312 -5.99 9.63 3.22
CA VAL A 312 -4.95 10.41 3.91
C VAL A 312 -4.48 9.71 5.17
N PHE A 313 -5.40 9.31 6.06
CA PHE A 313 -5.04 8.59 7.29
C PHE A 313 -4.46 7.22 6.99
N GLY A 314 -4.84 6.58 5.89
CA GLY A 314 -4.24 5.35 5.40
C GLY A 314 -2.76 5.54 5.04
N GLN A 315 -2.43 6.59 4.29
CA GLN A 315 -1.03 6.94 3.97
C GLN A 315 -0.23 7.31 5.23
N LEU A 316 -0.82 8.03 6.17
CA LEU A 316 -0.16 8.33 7.44
C LEU A 316 0.05 7.06 8.28
N ALA A 317 -0.92 6.14 8.29
CA ALA A 317 -0.82 4.87 9.00
C ALA A 317 0.24 3.94 8.37
N THR A 318 0.38 3.92 7.03
CA THR A 318 1.45 3.15 6.37
C THR A 318 2.83 3.71 6.72
N ILE A 319 2.98 5.04 6.83
CA ILE A 319 4.21 5.66 7.33
C ILE A 319 4.50 5.20 8.76
N VAL A 320 3.51 5.21 9.67
CA VAL A 320 3.70 4.72 11.05
C VAL A 320 4.16 3.28 11.07
N VAL A 321 3.56 2.42 10.24
CA VAL A 321 3.95 1.02 10.09
C VAL A 321 5.41 0.89 9.64
N LEU A 322 5.84 1.68 8.66
CA LEU A 322 7.25 1.72 8.24
C LEU A 322 8.17 2.16 9.38
N VAL A 323 7.81 3.22 10.12
CA VAL A 323 8.63 3.74 11.23
C VAL A 323 8.76 2.72 12.37
N VAL A 324 7.70 1.96 12.66
CA VAL A 324 7.74 0.85 13.63
C VAL A 324 8.72 -0.23 13.15
N SER A 325 8.65 -0.62 11.88
CA SER A 325 9.48 -1.67 11.30
C SER A 325 10.93 -1.26 11.02
N ALA A 326 11.20 0.04 10.96
CA ALA A 326 12.52 0.62 10.70
C ALA A 326 13.52 0.28 11.81
N ALA A 327 14.75 -0.07 11.42
CA ALA A 327 15.90 -0.14 12.32
C ALA A 327 16.52 1.26 12.56
N ALA A 328 15.68 2.24 12.91
CA ALA A 328 16.10 3.62 13.20
C ALA A 328 16.24 3.88 14.71
N ASP A 329 17.06 4.86 15.08
CA ASP A 329 17.18 5.34 16.47
C ASP A 329 15.81 5.77 17.04
N GLN A 330 15.62 5.53 18.33
CA GLN A 330 14.39 5.81 19.07
C GLN A 330 14.00 7.29 18.96
N TRP A 331 14.96 8.21 18.97
CA TRP A 331 14.68 9.65 18.86
C TRP A 331 14.11 10.01 17.49
N THR A 332 14.68 9.44 16.42
CA THR A 332 14.18 9.58 15.04
C THR A 332 12.76 9.04 14.92
N LYS A 333 12.48 7.87 15.51
CA LYS A 333 11.11 7.31 15.53
C LYS A 333 10.12 8.26 16.21
N TRP A 334 10.47 8.81 17.38
CA TRP A 334 9.61 9.78 18.08
C TRP A 334 9.35 11.04 17.25
N ALA A 335 10.38 11.60 16.63
CA ALA A 335 10.23 12.78 15.77
C ALA A 335 9.26 12.51 14.60
N LEU A 336 9.37 11.35 13.95
CA LEU A 336 8.47 10.93 12.87
C LEU A 336 7.03 10.71 13.37
N TYR A 337 6.84 10.10 14.54
CA TYR A 337 5.50 9.95 15.13
C TYR A 337 4.85 11.29 15.43
N VAL A 338 5.59 12.25 15.99
CA VAL A 338 5.09 13.60 16.26
C VAL A 338 4.71 14.30 14.96
N LEU A 339 5.55 14.23 13.92
CA LEU A 339 5.27 14.81 12.62
C LEU A 339 3.97 14.25 12.01
N VAL A 340 3.82 12.92 12.03
CA VAL A 340 2.63 12.24 11.51
C VAL A 340 1.39 12.60 12.33
N ALA A 341 1.49 12.66 13.66
CA ALA A 341 0.39 13.04 14.53
C ALA A 341 -0.06 14.50 14.28
N VAL A 342 0.89 15.41 14.10
CA VAL A 342 0.62 16.81 13.75
C VAL A 342 -0.07 16.92 12.39
N ALA A 343 0.42 16.19 11.38
CA ALA A 343 -0.20 16.16 10.06
C ALA A 343 -1.65 15.62 10.12
N ALA A 344 -1.87 14.51 10.82
CA ALA A 344 -3.19 13.93 11.02
C ALA A 344 -4.15 14.92 11.72
N PHE A 345 -3.67 15.60 12.76
CA PHE A 345 -4.44 16.59 13.50
C PHE A 345 -4.88 17.76 12.60
N PHE A 346 -3.96 18.36 11.83
CA PHE A 346 -4.29 19.48 10.95
C PHE A 346 -5.24 19.09 9.82
N VAL A 347 -5.04 17.92 9.21
CA VAL A 347 -5.95 17.39 8.17
C VAL A 347 -7.35 17.18 8.73
N GLY A 348 -7.45 16.53 9.90
CA GLY A 348 -8.73 16.28 10.56
C GLY A 348 -9.45 17.59 10.92
N LEU A 349 -8.74 18.52 11.56
CA LEU A 349 -9.29 19.82 11.98
C LEU A 349 -9.74 20.67 10.80
N TYR A 350 -8.93 20.75 9.74
CA TYR A 350 -9.30 21.49 8.54
C TYR A 350 -10.53 20.87 7.88
N SER A 351 -10.52 19.55 7.67
CA SER A 351 -11.63 18.86 7.00
C SER A 351 -12.92 19.01 7.78
N LEU A 352 -12.84 18.93 9.12
CA LEU A 352 -13.96 19.15 10.01
C LEU A 352 -14.53 20.57 9.86
N ARG A 353 -13.65 21.60 9.87
CA ARG A 353 -14.06 23.00 9.76
C ARG A 353 -14.65 23.30 8.38
N PHE A 354 -14.05 22.79 7.32
CA PHE A 354 -14.50 22.99 5.95
C PHE A 354 -15.86 22.34 5.69
N VAL A 355 -15.99 21.03 5.96
CA VAL A 355 -17.24 20.30 5.69
C VAL A 355 -18.36 20.83 6.57
N ARG A 356 -18.12 21.12 7.86
CA ARG A 356 -19.16 21.74 8.69
C ARG A 356 -19.59 23.11 8.20
N GLY A 357 -18.64 23.96 7.79
CA GLY A 357 -18.97 25.25 7.20
C GLY A 357 -19.90 25.11 5.99
N ALA A 358 -19.63 24.11 5.14
CA ALA A 358 -20.49 23.78 4.01
C ALA A 358 -21.86 23.23 4.44
N LEU A 359 -21.93 22.35 5.44
CA LEU A 359 -23.20 21.78 5.94
C LEU A 359 -24.07 22.79 6.72
N ALA A 360 -23.45 23.83 7.27
CA ALA A 360 -24.16 24.89 7.99
C ALA A 360 -24.62 26.04 7.08
N ALA A 361 -24.19 26.08 5.81
CA ALA A 361 -24.58 27.12 4.87
C ALA A 361 -26.10 27.11 4.63
N PRO A 362 -26.75 28.29 4.58
CA PRO A 362 -28.18 28.38 4.29
C PRO A 362 -28.48 27.81 2.89
N PRO A 363 -29.67 27.23 2.68
CA PRO A 363 -30.09 26.79 1.35
C PRO A 363 -30.15 27.99 0.41
N THR A 364 -29.83 27.78 -0.87
CA THR A 364 -30.05 28.83 -1.87
C THR A 364 -31.54 29.12 -2.00
N ASP A 365 -31.92 30.37 -1.71
CA ASP A 365 -33.23 30.93 -1.99
C ASP A 365 -33.46 30.97 -3.51
N GLY A 366 -33.86 29.84 -4.09
CA GLY A 366 -34.05 29.69 -5.54
C GLY A 366 -34.17 28.25 -6.02
N VAL A 367 -33.75 27.27 -5.21
CA VAL A 367 -33.93 25.83 -5.52
C VAL A 367 -35.11 25.26 -4.73
N THR A 368 -36.29 25.88 -4.83
CA THR A 368 -37.51 25.11 -4.60
C THR A 368 -37.60 24.08 -5.72
N ALA A 369 -37.09 22.87 -5.48
CA ALA A 369 -37.40 21.73 -6.31
C ALA A 369 -38.93 21.57 -6.29
N THR A 370 -39.60 22.07 -7.31
CA THR A 370 -41.01 21.78 -7.60
C THR A 370 -41.11 20.29 -7.89
N THR A 371 -41.16 19.53 -6.81
CA THR A 371 -41.52 18.12 -6.79
C THR A 371 -43.01 18.08 -7.05
N GLY A 372 -43.43 18.22 -8.31
CA GLY A 372 -44.86 18.32 -8.60
C GLY A 372 -45.22 18.81 -9.99
N GLN A 373 -44.81 18.08 -11.03
CA GLN A 373 -45.70 17.73 -12.15
C GLN A 373 -44.94 16.81 -13.12
N ARG A 374 -45.09 15.50 -12.93
CA ARG A 374 -45.09 14.60 -14.07
C ARG A 374 -46.31 14.98 -14.91
N SER A 375 -46.13 15.86 -15.88
CA SER A 375 -47.11 16.02 -16.94
C SER A 375 -47.16 14.68 -17.69
N ALA A 376 -48.19 13.91 -17.41
CA ALA A 376 -48.69 12.93 -18.34
C ALA A 376 -49.04 13.68 -19.63
N VAL A 377 -48.17 13.57 -20.62
CA VAL A 377 -48.51 13.86 -22.01
C VAL A 377 -48.13 12.59 -22.77
N LEU A 378 -49.18 11.95 -23.27
CA LEU A 378 -49.18 10.85 -24.22
C LEU A 378 -48.36 11.19 -25.47
#